data_AF-A0A3A4NPH1-F1
#
_entry.id   AF-A0A3A4NPH1-F1
#
_cell.length_a   1.000
_cell.length_b   1.000
_cell.length_c   1.000
_cell.angle_alpha   90.00
_cell.angle_beta   90.00
_cell.angle_gamma   90.00
#
_symmetry.space_group_name_H-M   'P 1'
#
loop_
_entity.id
_entity.type
_entity.pdbx_description
1 polymer ?
#
loop_
_entity_poly.entity_id
_entity_poly.type
_entity_poly.pdbx_seq_one_letter_code
_entity_poly.pdbx_strand_id
1 'polypeptide(L)'
;MRVPLSVEETVKSFLSWFEHAVVFALLAMMVFVVFLTTIELGVVLVQEMIRPPFLLLNIEEMLTVFGFFLMVLIGVELMETIKIYLDRRTVHVDVIIMVAVIAMARKVIILDLKEMDAGSLFGVAAIILALALGFYAIRKVPPRQDE
;
A
#
# COMPACT_ATOMS: atom_id res chain seq x y z
N MET A 1 24.81 37.50 -3.20
CA MET A 1 23.48 38.16 -3.22
C MET A 1 22.67 37.52 -2.07
N ARG A 2 22.53 38.19 -0.92
CA ARG A 2 21.78 37.63 0.23
C ARG A 2 20.29 37.75 -0.08
N VAL A 3 19.60 36.63 -0.24
CA VAL A 3 18.14 36.60 -0.36
C VAL A 3 17.56 37.15 0.96
N PRO A 4 16.57 38.06 0.94
CA PRO A 4 15.97 38.59 2.16
C PRO A 4 15.23 37.48 2.91
N LEU A 5 15.50 37.36 4.22
CA LEU A 5 14.98 36.31 5.13
C LEU A 5 13.45 36.17 5.12
N SER A 6 12.70 37.20 4.71
CA SER A 6 11.24 37.17 4.62
C SER A 6 10.68 36.28 3.50
N VAL A 7 11.44 36.10 2.40
CA VAL A 7 11.00 35.29 1.26
C VAL A 7 11.07 33.81 1.61
N GLU A 8 12.12 33.37 2.31
CA GLU A 8 12.28 31.99 2.76
C GLU A 8 11.19 31.57 3.77
N GLU A 9 10.84 32.43 4.73
CA GLU A 9 9.74 32.16 5.68
C GLU A 9 8.37 32.09 5.00
N THR A 10 8.09 33.00 4.05
CA THR A 10 6.81 33.02 3.32
C THR A 10 6.66 31.77 2.46
N VAL A 11 7.72 31.36 1.76
CA VAL A 11 7.72 30.14 0.93
C VAL A 11 7.55 28.90 1.80
N LYS A 12 8.25 28.80 2.93
CA LYS A 12 8.15 27.66 3.85
C LYS A 12 6.75 27.54 4.48
N SER A 13 6.13 28.66 4.84
CA SER A 13 4.77 28.68 5.38
C SER A 13 3.74 28.30 4.32
N PHE A 14 3.86 28.80 3.09
CA PHE A 14 2.96 28.42 2.00
C PHE A 14 3.08 26.94 1.64
N LEU A 15 4.31 26.44 1.53
CA LEU A 15 4.59 25.04 1.19
C LEU A 15 4.01 24.09 2.23
N SER A 16 4.20 24.39 3.51
CA SER A 16 3.65 23.55 4.58
C SER A 16 2.12 23.56 4.58
N TRP A 17 1.46 24.70 4.41
CA TRP A 17 0.00 24.74 4.28
C TRP A 17 -0.51 23.93 3.08
N PHE A 18 0.14 24.08 1.92
CA PHE A 18 -0.22 23.33 0.71
C PHE A 18 -0.03 21.82 0.90
N GLU A 19 1.08 21.41 1.51
CA GLU A 19 1.36 20.02 1.87
C GLU A 19 0.25 19.44 2.75
N HIS A 20 -0.18 20.16 3.80
CA HIS A 20 -1.26 19.69 4.68
C HIS A 20 -2.59 19.59 3.92
N ALA A 21 -2.90 20.54 3.04
CA ALA A 21 -4.11 20.51 2.23
C ALA A 21 -4.14 19.28 1.29
N VAL A 22 -3.01 18.98 0.63
CA VAL A 22 -2.88 17.81 -0.25
C VAL A 22 -2.99 16.51 0.55
N VAL A 23 -2.27 16.39 1.66
CA VAL A 23 -2.30 15.18 2.51
C VAL A 23 -3.71 14.94 3.06
N PHE A 24 -4.40 15.99 3.49
CA PHE A 24 -5.78 15.88 3.97
C PHE A 24 -6.74 15.44 2.86
N ALA A 25 -6.61 16.01 1.65
CA ALA A 25 -7.41 15.60 0.50
C ALA A 25 -7.16 14.13 0.13
N LEU A 26 -5.88 13.70 0.11
CA LEU A 26 -5.51 12.30 -0.14
C LEU A 26 -6.13 11.37 0.90
N LEU A 27 -6.05 11.74 2.18
CA LEU A 27 -6.60 10.93 3.27
C LEU A 27 -8.14 10.82 3.17
N ALA A 28 -8.83 11.92 2.85
CA ALA A 28 -10.27 11.90 2.62
C ALA A 28 -10.67 11.00 1.43
N MET A 29 -9.96 11.11 0.31
CA MET A 29 -10.19 10.25 -0.86
C MET A 29 -9.90 8.77 -0.54
N MET A 30 -8.85 8.47 0.23
CA MET A 30 -8.52 7.12 0.64
C MET A 30 -9.60 6.50 1.55
N VAL A 31 -10.10 7.26 2.52
CA VAL A 31 -11.22 6.82 3.37
C VAL A 31 -12.44 6.49 2.52
N PHE A 32 -12.76 7.34 1.55
CA PHE A 32 -13.88 7.13 0.64
C PHE A 32 -13.70 5.87 -0.23
N VAL A 33 -12.53 5.67 -0.82
CA VAL A 33 -12.22 4.49 -1.65
C VAL A 33 -12.30 3.21 -0.81
N VAL A 34 -11.66 3.18 0.37
CA VAL A 34 -11.70 2.02 1.28
C VAL A 34 -13.13 1.67 1.66
N PHE A 35 -13.95 2.69 1.96
CA PHE A 35 -15.36 2.49 2.29
C PHE A 35 -16.14 1.87 1.13
N LEU A 36 -15.99 2.40 -0.08
CA LEU A 36 -16.65 1.84 -1.28
C LEU A 36 -16.20 0.41 -1.58
N THR A 37 -14.89 0.13 -1.55
CA THR A 37 -14.36 -1.23 -1.76
C THR A 37 -14.87 -2.20 -0.70
N THR A 38 -15.06 -1.74 0.55
CA THR A 38 -15.63 -2.56 1.61
C THR A 38 -17.09 -2.92 1.34
N ILE A 39 -17.89 -1.96 0.86
CA ILE A 39 -19.28 -2.23 0.45
C ILE A 39 -19.30 -3.22 -0.71
N GLU A 40 -18.46 -3.00 -1.72
CA GLU A 40 -18.38 -3.86 -2.89
C GLU A 40 -17.98 -5.30 -2.53
N LEU A 41 -17.02 -5.49 -1.63
CA LEU A 41 -16.70 -6.79 -1.08
C LEU A 41 -17.92 -7.45 -0.42
N GLY A 42 -18.70 -6.70 0.36
CA GLY A 42 -19.94 -7.21 0.96
C GLY A 42 -20.97 -7.64 -0.08
N VAL A 43 -21.13 -6.86 -1.15
CA VAL A 43 -22.01 -7.20 -2.28
C VAL A 43 -21.54 -8.48 -2.98
N VAL A 44 -20.26 -8.56 -3.33
CA VAL A 44 -19.66 -9.74 -3.98
C VAL A 44 -19.83 -10.98 -3.09
N LEU A 45 -19.55 -10.86 -1.79
CA LEU A 45 -19.71 -11.98 -0.86
C LEU A 45 -21.15 -12.50 -0.82
N VAL A 46 -22.15 -11.60 -0.76
CA VAL A 46 -23.56 -11.99 -0.79
C VAL A 46 -23.91 -12.64 -2.13
N GLN A 47 -23.43 -12.09 -3.25
CA GLN A 47 -23.67 -12.63 -4.59
C GLN A 47 -23.11 -14.06 -4.73
N GLU A 48 -21.89 -14.31 -4.25
CA GLU A 48 -21.31 -15.66 -4.31
C GLU A 48 -22.03 -16.62 -3.34
N MET A 49 -22.47 -16.17 -2.17
CA MET A 49 -23.20 -17.02 -1.21
C MET A 49 -24.57 -17.49 -1.70
N ILE A 50 -25.25 -16.69 -2.53
CA ILE A 50 -26.57 -17.04 -3.10
C ILE A 50 -26.47 -17.80 -4.42
N ARG A 51 -25.28 -17.98 -4.99
CA ARG A 51 -25.09 -18.83 -6.17
C ARG A 51 -25.12 -20.31 -5.77
N PRO A 52 -25.71 -21.20 -6.59
CA PRO A 52 -25.63 -22.64 -6.35
C PRO A 52 -24.19 -23.16 -6.56
N PRO A 53 -23.66 -24.05 -5.70
CA PRO A 53 -24.24 -24.59 -4.48
C PRO A 53 -24.29 -23.54 -3.36
N PHE A 54 -25.49 -23.28 -2.84
CA PHE A 54 -25.72 -22.20 -1.87
C PHE A 54 -24.81 -22.33 -0.65
N LEU A 55 -24.29 -21.19 -0.18
CA LEU A 55 -23.42 -21.07 1.00
C LEU A 55 -22.07 -21.80 0.91
N LEU A 56 -21.68 -22.28 -0.26
CA LEU A 56 -20.39 -22.92 -0.49
C LEU A 56 -19.61 -22.12 -1.54
N LEU A 57 -18.41 -21.69 -1.18
CA LEU A 57 -17.48 -21.07 -2.12
C LEU A 57 -16.53 -22.15 -2.65
N ASN A 58 -16.42 -22.25 -3.97
CA ASN A 58 -15.37 -23.04 -4.60
C ASN A 58 -14.01 -22.30 -4.53
N ILE A 59 -12.94 -22.92 -5.04
CA ILE A 59 -11.58 -22.36 -4.95
C ILE A 59 -11.47 -21.02 -5.68
N GLU A 60 -12.07 -20.89 -6.86
CA GLU A 60 -12.00 -19.67 -7.68
C GLU A 60 -12.78 -18.51 -7.03
N GLU A 61 -13.95 -18.81 -6.47
CA GLU A 61 -14.76 -17.85 -5.71
C GLU A 61 -14.05 -17.42 -4.43
N MET A 62 -13.42 -18.34 -3.70
CA MET A 62 -12.62 -18.02 -2.51
C MET A 62 -11.44 -17.11 -2.86
N LEU A 63 -10.72 -17.39 -3.94
CA LEU A 63 -9.63 -16.53 -4.42
C LEU A 63 -10.12 -15.14 -4.81
N THR A 64 -11.30 -15.05 -5.43
CA THR A 64 -11.94 -13.78 -5.78
C THR A 64 -12.26 -12.97 -4.53
N VAL A 65 -12.93 -13.58 -3.54
CA VAL A 65 -13.28 -12.96 -2.26
C VAL A 65 -12.01 -12.52 -1.52
N PHE A 66 -10.99 -13.38 -1.43
CA PHE A 66 -9.71 -12.99 -0.85
C PHE A 66 -9.05 -11.84 -1.61
N GLY A 67 -9.13 -11.81 -2.94
CA GLY A 67 -8.71 -10.68 -3.76
C GLY A 67 -9.29 -9.34 -3.29
N PHE A 68 -10.61 -9.28 -3.08
CA PHE A 68 -11.28 -8.10 -2.56
C PHE A 68 -10.88 -7.78 -1.11
N PHE A 69 -10.76 -8.77 -0.23
CA PHE A 69 -10.26 -8.55 1.14
C PHE A 69 -8.86 -7.93 1.15
N LEU A 70 -7.95 -8.43 0.32
CA LEU A 70 -6.59 -7.92 0.23
C LEU A 70 -6.56 -6.52 -0.40
N MET A 71 -7.45 -6.20 -1.33
CA MET A 71 -7.63 -4.84 -1.85
C MET A 71 -8.06 -3.85 -0.76
N VAL A 72 -9.02 -4.23 0.10
CA VAL A 72 -9.42 -3.42 1.26
C VAL A 72 -8.24 -3.21 2.23
N LEU A 73 -7.52 -4.29 2.55
CA LEU A 73 -6.36 -4.22 3.46
C LEU A 73 -5.24 -3.32 2.94
N ILE A 74 -4.95 -3.36 1.63
CA ILE A 74 -3.99 -2.44 1.01
C ILE A 74 -4.44 -0.99 1.18
N GLY A 75 -5.73 -0.69 0.94
CA GLY A 75 -6.26 0.66 1.12
C GLY A 75 -6.14 1.15 2.57
N VAL A 76 -6.43 0.29 3.55
CA VAL A 76 -6.25 0.60 4.98
C VAL A 76 -4.78 0.82 5.34
N GLU A 77 -3.88 0.01 4.83
CA GLU A 77 -2.43 0.10 5.08
C GLU A 77 -1.83 1.39 4.50
N LEU A 78 -2.24 1.76 3.28
CA LEU A 78 -1.86 3.04 2.67
C LEU A 78 -2.42 4.24 3.44
N MET A 79 -3.66 4.15 3.94
CA MET A 79 -4.24 5.19 4.79
C MET A 79 -3.42 5.39 6.07
N GLU A 80 -2.97 4.31 6.72
CA GLU A 80 -2.11 4.39 7.91
C GLU A 80 -0.75 5.02 7.58
N THR A 81 -0.18 4.70 6.42
CA THR A 81 1.09 5.30 5.95
C THR A 81 0.96 6.82 5.77
N ILE A 82 -0.15 7.29 5.18
CA ILE A 82 -0.43 8.73 5.02
C ILE A 82 -0.66 9.41 6.38
N LYS A 83 -1.34 8.74 7.33
CA LYS A 83 -1.50 9.26 8.70
C LYS A 83 -0.17 9.43 9.42
N ILE A 84 0.71 8.43 9.33
CA ILE A 84 2.04 8.48 9.95
C ILE A 84 2.85 9.66 9.37
N TYR A 85 2.75 9.91 8.06
CA TYR A 85 3.38 11.08 7.44
C TYR A 85 2.90 12.41 8.05
N LEU A 86 1.60 12.52 8.36
CA LEU A 86 1.00 13.71 8.97
C LEU A 86 1.42 13.89 10.45
N ASP A 87 1.51 12.79 11.21
CA ASP A 87 1.84 12.82 12.65
C ASP A 87 3.35 12.99 12.90
N ARG A 88 4.18 12.25 12.16
CA ARG A 88 5.63 12.25 12.30
C ARG A 88 6.23 12.68 10.98
N ARG A 89 6.64 13.94 10.89
CA ARG A 89 7.38 14.54 9.75
C ARG A 89 8.70 13.81 9.39
N THR A 90 8.99 12.68 10.01
CA THR A 90 10.11 11.77 9.73
C THR A 90 9.57 10.36 9.50
N VAL A 91 9.46 9.98 8.22
CA VAL A 91 9.12 8.61 7.86
C VAL A 91 10.38 7.75 7.94
N HIS A 92 10.34 6.70 8.75
CA HIS A 92 11.45 5.77 8.82
C HIS A 92 11.40 4.84 7.60
N VAL A 93 12.48 4.82 6.82
CA VAL A 93 12.55 4.16 5.50
C VAL A 93 12.40 2.63 5.63
N ASP A 94 12.78 2.06 6.77
CA ASP A 94 12.63 0.65 7.11
C ASP A 94 11.16 0.21 7.17
N VAL A 95 10.26 1.05 7.70
CA VAL A 95 8.82 0.76 7.76
C VAL A 95 8.21 0.69 6.37
N ILE A 96 8.56 1.64 5.49
CA ILE A 96 8.04 1.70 4.11
C ILE A 96 8.42 0.42 3.34
N ILE A 97 9.65 -0.05 3.51
CA ILE A 97 10.14 -1.22 2.78
C ILE A 97 9.52 -2.50 3.33
N MET A 98 9.28 -2.57 4.63
CA MET A 98 8.54 -3.68 5.21
C MET A 98 7.10 -3.75 4.68
N VAL A 99 6.42 -2.60 4.60
CA VAL A 99 5.10 -2.46 3.96
C VAL A 99 5.14 -2.92 2.49
N ALA A 100 6.15 -2.51 1.73
CA ALA A 100 6.30 -2.91 0.33
C ALA A 100 6.49 -4.43 0.16
N VAL A 101 7.31 -5.06 1.01
CA VAL A 101 7.53 -6.51 1.00
C VAL A 101 6.24 -7.27 1.36
N ILE A 102 5.53 -6.84 2.41
CA ILE A 102 4.26 -7.45 2.83
C ILE A 102 3.21 -7.31 1.73
N ALA A 103 3.08 -6.12 1.12
CA ALA A 103 2.15 -5.88 0.02
C ALA A 103 2.43 -6.77 -1.20
N MET A 104 3.71 -6.94 -1.56
CA MET A 104 4.08 -7.81 -2.69
C MET A 104 3.86 -9.29 -2.39
N ALA A 105 4.19 -9.75 -1.19
CA ALA A 105 3.88 -11.12 -0.76
C ALA A 105 2.37 -11.40 -0.85
N ARG A 106 1.56 -10.45 -0.36
CA ARG A 106 0.09 -10.51 -0.43
C ARG A 106 -0.42 -10.58 -1.86
N LYS A 107 0.19 -9.85 -2.80
CA LYS A 107 -0.19 -9.87 -4.21
C LYS A 107 0.10 -11.22 -4.87
N VAL A 108 1.25 -11.82 -4.56
CA VAL A 108 1.67 -13.12 -5.13
C VAL A 108 0.77 -14.27 -4.67
N ILE A 109 0.25 -14.23 -3.45
CA ILE A 109 -0.67 -15.25 -2.92
C ILE A 109 -1.98 -15.34 -3.74
N ILE A 110 -2.46 -14.23 -4.30
CA ILE A 110 -3.72 -14.19 -5.08
C ILE A 110 -3.49 -14.53 -6.55
N LEU A 111 -2.24 -14.47 -7.05
CA LEU A 111 -1.99 -14.72 -8.46
C LEU A 111 -2.38 -16.16 -8.83
N ASP A 112 -3.18 -16.29 -9.89
CA ASP A 112 -3.45 -17.60 -10.47
C ASP A 112 -2.27 -18.03 -11.35
N LEU A 113 -1.39 -18.84 -10.78
CA LEU A 113 -0.19 -19.33 -11.45
C LEU A 113 -0.50 -20.21 -12.67
N LYS A 114 -1.73 -20.71 -12.82
CA LYS A 114 -2.11 -21.57 -13.96
C LYS A 114 -2.33 -20.79 -15.24
N GLU A 115 -2.78 -19.54 -15.12
CA GLU A 115 -3.01 -18.61 -16.24
C GLU A 115 -1.73 -17.89 -16.67
N MET A 116 -0.63 -18.05 -15.93
CA MET A 116 0.63 -17.36 -16.17
C MET A 116 1.55 -18.16 -17.09
N ASP A 117 2.10 -17.49 -18.11
CA ASP A 117 3.18 -18.06 -18.89
C ASP A 117 4.48 -18.15 -18.07
N ALA A 118 5.41 -18.98 -18.51
CA ALA A 118 6.68 -19.20 -17.82
C ALA A 118 7.48 -17.89 -17.64
N GLY A 119 7.43 -16.97 -18.60
CA GLY A 119 8.09 -15.67 -18.51
C GLY A 119 7.53 -14.81 -17.39
N SER A 120 6.20 -14.73 -17.27
CA SER A 120 5.55 -14.04 -16.15
C SER A 120 5.89 -14.65 -14.79
N LEU A 121 5.97 -15.98 -14.70
CA LEU A 121 6.36 -16.67 -13.46
C LEU A 121 7.81 -16.36 -13.05
N PHE A 122 8.75 -16.35 -14.00
CA PHE A 122 10.13 -15.89 -13.74
C PHE A 122 10.19 -14.42 -13.35
N GLY A 123 9.34 -13.57 -13.95
CA GLY A 123 9.23 -12.16 -13.58
C GLY A 123 8.81 -11.97 -12.12
N VAL A 124 7.79 -12.71 -11.67
CA VAL A 124 7.36 -12.70 -10.26
C VAL A 124 8.49 -13.17 -9.33
N ALA A 125 9.16 -14.27 -9.67
CA ALA A 125 10.30 -14.76 -8.89
C ALA A 125 11.44 -13.73 -8.79
N ALA A 126 11.76 -13.04 -9.90
CA ALA A 126 12.77 -11.99 -9.93
C ALA A 126 12.41 -10.79 -9.05
N ILE A 127 11.14 -10.36 -9.07
CA ILE A 127 10.65 -9.27 -8.21
C ILE A 127 10.76 -9.65 -6.72
N ILE A 128 10.35 -10.87 -6.35
CA ILE A 128 10.46 -11.37 -4.97
C ILE A 128 11.93 -11.36 -4.52
N LEU A 129 12.84 -11.86 -5.35
CA LEU A 129 14.28 -11.86 -5.05
C LEU A 129 14.84 -10.45 -4.91
N ALA A 130 14.49 -9.52 -5.81
CA ALA A 130 14.94 -8.14 -5.75
C ALA A 130 14.48 -7.43 -4.45
N LEU A 131 13.23 -7.64 -4.03
CA LEU A 131 12.70 -7.08 -2.79
C LEU A 131 13.36 -7.68 -1.55
N ALA A 132 13.58 -9.01 -1.54
CA ALA A 132 14.28 -9.68 -0.44
C ALA A 132 15.72 -9.16 -0.28
N LEU A 133 16.44 -8.98 -1.40
CA LEU A 133 17.79 -8.42 -1.41
C LEU A 133 17.79 -6.94 -0.96
N GLY A 134 16.83 -6.14 -1.41
CA GLY A 134 16.69 -4.74 -0.97
C GLY A 134 16.45 -4.63 0.54
N PHE A 135 15.56 -5.46 1.08
CA PHE A 135 15.31 -5.53 2.52
C PHE A 135 16.57 -5.94 3.31
N TYR A 136 17.30 -6.94 2.81
CA TYR A 136 18.56 -7.39 3.43
C TYR A 136 19.63 -6.30 3.42
N ALA A 137 19.80 -5.59 2.31
CA ALA A 137 20.80 -4.54 2.16
C ALA A 137 20.57 -3.41 3.18
N ILE A 138 19.32 -2.98 3.35
CA ILE A 138 18.97 -1.84 4.22
C ILE A 138 19.13 -2.19 5.70
N ARG A 139 18.84 -3.42 6.09
CA ARG A 139 19.12 -3.90 7.46
C ARG A 139 20.62 -4.01 7.77
N LYS A 140 21.47 -4.12 6.75
CA LYS A 140 22.93 -4.20 6.93
C LYS A 140 23.61 -2.84 7.03
N VAL A 141 22.94 -1.75 6.68
CA VAL A 141 23.51 -0.40 6.84
C VAL A 141 23.35 -0.02 8.32
N PRO A 142 24.44 0.09 9.10
CA PRO A 142 24.32 0.55 10.48
C PRO A 142 23.74 1.98 10.49
N PRO A 143 22.87 2.31 11.46
CA PRO A 143 22.31 3.65 11.55
C PRO A 143 23.45 4.66 11.58
N ARG A 144 23.40 5.62 10.66
CA ARG A 144 24.37 6.71 10.61
C ARG A 144 24.13 7.54 11.87
N GLN A 145 24.99 7.36 12.87
CA GLN A 145 25.11 8.27 14.00
C GLN A 145 25.69 9.56 13.42
N ASP A 146 24.81 10.48 13.03
CA ASP A 146 25.23 11.84 12.79
C ASP A 146 25.61 12.45 14.16
N GLU A 147 26.86 12.91 14.26
CA GLU A 147 27.54 13.45 15.46
C GLU A 147 26.86 14.69 16.06
#